data_AF-A0A6J4MG07-F1
#
_entry.id   AF-A0A6J4MG07-F1
#
_cell.length_a   1.000
_cell.length_b   1.000
_cell.length_c   1.000
_cell.angle_alpha   90.00
_cell.angle_beta   90.00
_cell.angle_gamma   90.00
#
_symmetry.space_group_name_H-M   'P 1'
#
loop_
_entity.id
_entity.type
_entity.pdbx_description
1 polymer ?
#
loop_
_entity_poly.entity_id
_entity_poly.type
_entity_poly.pdbx_seq_one_letter_code
_entity_poly.pdbx_strand_id
1 'polypeptide(L)' 'MSQTPGQTVRVRLLFADQGTFHPETVHVPLDMLSRYDRLVDLLREEESVTRQLFVDMGRLVSAAVIGDDEQD' A
#
# COMPACT_ATOMS: atom_id res chain seq x y z
N MET A 1 5.42 -6.62 23.98
CA MET A 1 5.21 -6.98 22.56
C MET A 1 6.32 -6.29 21.79
N SER A 2 7.44 -6.99 21.59
CA SER A 2 8.62 -6.42 20.96
C SER A 2 8.44 -6.49 19.45
N GLN A 3 8.16 -5.35 18.82
CA GLN A 3 8.15 -5.24 17.38
C GLN A 3 9.61 -5.34 16.91
N THR A 4 10.04 -6.54 16.53
CA THR A 4 11.21 -6.75 15.66
C THR A 4 11.09 -5.76 14.51
N PRO A 5 12.15 -5.08 14.04
CA PRO A 5 12.06 -4.22 12.85
C PRO A 5 11.63 -5.10 11.68
N GLY A 6 10.31 -5.16 11.47
CA GLY A 6 9.66 -6.07 10.57
C GLY A 6 9.99 -5.62 9.17
N GLN A 7 10.44 -6.57 8.36
CA GLN A 7 10.69 -6.35 6.93
C GLN A 7 9.50 -5.60 6.33
N THR A 8 9.76 -4.41 5.78
CA THR A 8 8.75 -3.61 5.09
C THR A 8 8.81 -3.88 3.59
N VAL A 9 7.65 -3.84 2.95
CA VAL A 9 7.48 -4.07 1.52
C VAL A 9 6.96 -2.80 0.88
N ARG A 10 7.46 -2.48 -0.31
CA ARG A 10 6.96 -1.38 -1.13
C ARG A 10 5.66 -1.80 -1.82
N VAL A 11 4.62 -1.00 -1.67
CA VAL A 11 3.35 -1.18 -2.34
C VAL A 11 3.10 0.04 -3.21
N ARG A 12 2.92 -0.18 -4.52
CA ARG A 12 2.55 0.86 -5.48
C ARG A 12 1.03 0.96 -5.51
N LEU A 13 0.53 2.15 -5.23
CA LEU A 13 -0.86 2.55 -5.35
C LEU A 13 -1.01 3.39 -6.60
N LEU A 14 -2.06 3.15 -7.38
CA LEU A 14 -2.39 3.96 -8.54
C LEU A 14 -3.73 4.64 -8.30
N PHE A 15 -3.69 5.96 -8.17
CA PHE A 15 -4.88 6.80 -8.02
C PHE A 15 -5.28 7.38 -9.37
N ALA A 16 -6.57 7.37 -9.70
CA ALA A 16 -7.11 8.13 -10.81
C ALA A 16 -7.84 9.37 -10.32
N ASP A 17 -7.39 10.53 -10.76
CA ASP A 17 -7.97 11.84 -10.47
C ASP A 17 -8.35 12.53 -11.78
N GLN A 18 -9.65 12.63 -12.07
CA GLN A 18 -10.17 13.40 -13.21
C GLN A 18 -9.48 13.10 -14.56
N GLY A 19 -9.12 11.82 -14.79
CA GLY A 19 -8.45 11.38 -16.01
C GLY A 19 -6.91 11.36 -15.94
N THR A 20 -6.32 11.76 -14.82
CA THR A 20 -4.87 11.69 -14.55
C THR A 20 -4.58 10.53 -13.60
N PHE A 21 -3.53 9.76 -13.87
CA PHE A 21 -3.09 8.67 -12.99
C PHE A 21 -1.87 9.10 -12.17
N HIS A 22 -1.98 8.99 -10.85
CA HIS A 22 -0.92 9.33 -9.90
C HIS A 22 -0.42 8.05 -9.21
N PRO A 23 0.82 7.61 -9.49
CA PRO A 23 1.43 6.52 -8.76
C PRO A 23 1.99 7.04 -7.42
N GLU A 24 1.68 6.34 -6.34
CA GLU A 24 2.26 6.57 -5.02
C GLU A 24 2.87 5.28 -4.48
N THR A 25 3.98 5.36 -3.75
CA THR A 25 4.59 4.19 -3.11
C THR A 25 4.52 4.33 -1.60
N VAL A 26 3.97 3.32 -0.94
CA VAL A 26 3.91 3.23 0.53
C VAL A 26 4.70 2.04 1.04
N HIS A 27 5.19 2.14 2.27
CA HIS A 27 5.87 1.05 2.94
C HIS A 27 4.93 0.37 3.91
N VAL A 28 4.70 -0.93 3.70
CA VAL A 28 3.79 -1.75 4.51
C VAL A 28 4.60 -2.83 5.23
N PRO A 29 4.38 -3.08 6.54
CA PRO A 29 5.01 -4.19 7.23
C PRO A 29 4.58 -5.53 6.63
N LEU A 30 5.53 -6.45 6.39
CA LEU A 30 5.25 -7.77 5.83
C LEU A 30 4.29 -8.60 6.70
N ASP A 31 4.34 -8.41 8.02
CA ASP A 31 3.46 -9.08 8.98
C ASP A 31 1.99 -8.69 8.76
N MET A 32 1.71 -7.42 8.42
CA MET A 32 0.37 -6.97 8.07
C MET A 32 -0.06 -7.55 6.72
N LEU A 33 0.82 -7.53 5.72
CA LEU A 33 0.53 -8.10 4.39
C LEU A 33 0.06 -9.55 4.47
N SER A 34 0.64 -10.34 5.37
CA SER A 34 0.26 -11.76 5.54
C SER A 34 -1.08 -11.97 6.23
N ARG A 35 -1.64 -10.95 6.90
CA ARG A 35 -2.92 -11.03 7.60
C ARG A 35 -4.13 -10.74 6.70
N TYR A 36 -3.91 -10.12 5.55
CA TYR A 36 -4.96 -9.76 4.61
C TYR A 36 -4.75 -10.45 3.28
N ASP A 37 -5.78 -11.15 2.81
CA ASP A 37 -5.78 -11.79 1.48
C ASP A 37 -5.76 -10.74 0.35
N ARG A 38 -6.33 -9.56 0.61
CA ARG A 38 -6.43 -8.46 -0.35
C ARG A 38 -5.79 -7.20 0.19
N LEU A 39 -4.88 -6.60 -0.59
CA LEU A 39 -4.22 -5.33 -0.28
C LEU A 39 -5.21 -4.20 0.00
N VAL A 40 -6.35 -4.18 -0.71
CA VAL A 40 -7.37 -3.15 -0.53
C VAL A 40 -8.02 -3.23 0.85
N ASP A 41 -8.12 -4.43 1.45
CA ASP A 41 -8.71 -4.64 2.76
C ASP A 41 -7.76 -4.15 3.85
N LEU A 42 -6.45 -4.45 3.71
CA LEU A 42 -5.38 -3.87 4.53
C LEU A 42 -5.41 -2.34 4.51
N LEU A 43 -5.49 -1.72 3.33
CA LEU A 43 -5.55 -0.26 3.20
C LEU A 43 -6.84 0.33 3.80
N ARG A 44 -7.93 -0.46 3.83
CA ARG A 44 -9.21 -0.01 4.41
C ARG A 44 -9.22 -0.09 5.93
N GLU A 45 -8.67 -1.15 6.49
CA GLU A 45 -8.80 -1.47 7.91
C GLU A 45 -7.64 -0.93 8.73
N GLU A 46 -6.42 -0.89 8.17
CA GLU A 46 -5.25 -0.40 8.87
C GLU A 46 -5.03 1.09 8.63
N GLU A 47 -5.72 1.90 9.44
CA GLU A 47 -5.54 3.35 9.48
C GLU A 47 -4.08 3.77 9.68
N SER A 48 -3.24 2.93 10.29
CA SER A 48 -1.81 3.22 10.49
C SER A 48 -1.00 3.24 9.19
N VAL A 49 -1.48 2.55 8.15
CA VAL A 49 -0.88 2.55 6.80
C VAL A 49 -1.39 3.74 6.00
N THR A 50 -2.68 4.06 6.12
CA THR A 50 -3.32 5.21 5.45
C THR A 50 -3.18 6.54 6.21
N ARG A 51 -2.74 6.57 7.46
CA ARG A 51 -2.41 7.84 8.15
C ARG A 51 -1.13 8.47 7.62
N GLN A 52 -0.29 7.69 6.95
CA GLN A 52 0.90 8.20 6.25
C GLN A 52 0.54 8.74 4.85
N LEU A 53 -0.66 8.44 4.34
CA LEU A 53 -1.11 8.84 3.00
C LEU A 53 -2.63 8.95 2.94
N PHE A 54 -3.19 10.14 2.67
CA PHE A 54 -4.65 10.30 2.52
C PHE A 54 -5.15 9.53 1.27
N VAL A 55 -5.49 8.25 1.45
CA VAL A 55 -5.97 7.35 0.38
C VAL A 55 -7.47 7.59 0.16
N ASP A 56 -7.83 8.25 -0.95
CA ASP A 56 -9.21 8.29 -1.40
C ASP A 56 -9.57 6.96 -2.08
N MET A 57 -10.29 6.10 -1.34
CA MET A 57 -10.71 4.78 -1.82
C MET A 57 -11.64 4.82 -3.05
N GLY A 58 -12.31 5.94 -3.31
CA GLY A 58 -13.12 6.12 -4.52
C GLY A 58 -12.27 6.34 -5.77
N ARG A 59 -11.01 6.75 -5.60
CA ARG A 59 -10.05 7.05 -6.67
C ARG A 59 -8.99 5.96 -6.85
N LEU A 60 -8.90 4.98 -5.96
CA LEU A 60 -7.92 3.91 -6.05
C LEU A 60 -8.29 2.92 -7.17
N VAL A 61 -7.47 2.87 -8.22
CA VAL A 61 -7.71 2.01 -9.38
C VAL A 61 -7.01 0.66 -9.24
N SER A 62 -5.80 0.65 -8.67
CA SER A 62 -5.01 -0.58 -8.50
C SER A 62 -4.01 -0.44 -7.35
N ALA A 63 -3.69 -1.57 -6.73
CA ALA A 63 -2.65 -1.69 -5.72
C ALA A 63 -1.84 -2.97 -5.97
N ALA A 64 -0.52 -2.86 -6.03
CA ALA A 64 0.39 -3.98 -6.27
C ALA A 64 1.62 -3.90 -5.36
N VAL A 65 2.05 -5.05 -4.85
CA VAL A 65 3.36 -5.19 -4.22
C VAL A 65 4.42 -5.10 -5.31
N ILE A 66 5.40 -4.23 -5.13
CA ILE A 66 6.56 -4.11 -6.03
C ILE A 66 7.79 -4.67 -5.33
N GLY A 67 8.43 -5.65 -5.99
CA GLY A 67 9.75 -6.13 -5.61
C GLY A 67 10.85 -5.13 -5.99
N ASP A 68 12.06 -5.34 -5.49
CA ASP A 68 13.24 -4.51 -5.81
C ASP A 68 13.69 -4.62 -7.29
N ASP A 69 13.02 -5.45 -8.09
CA ASP A 69 13.40 -5.82 -9.45
C ASP A 69 12.77 -4.95 -10.56
N GLU A 70 11.89 -3.99 -10.26
CA GLU A 70 11.37 -3.07 -11.29
C GLU A 70 12.33 -1.90 -11.55
N GLN A 71 13.43 -2.18 -12.26
CA GLN A 71 14.09 -1.22 -13.16
C GLN A 71 13.81 -1.64 -14.60
N ASP A 72 12.85 -0.98 -15.26
CA ASP A 72 12.84 -0.80 -16.72
C ASP A 72 12.18 0.54 -17.08
#